data_AF-A0A8C3UTK5-F1
#
_entry.id   AF-A0A8C3UTK5-F1
#
_cell.length_a   1.000
_cell.length_b   1.000
_cell.length_c   1.000
_cell.angle_alpha   90.00
_cell.angle_beta   90.00
_cell.angle_gamma   90.00
#
_symmetry.space_group_name_H-M   'P 1'
#
loop_
_entity.id
_entity.type
_entity.pdbx_description
1 polymer ?
#
loop_
_entity_poly.entity_id
_entity_poly.type
_entity_poly.pdbx_seq_one_letter_code
_entity_poly.pdbx_strand_id
1 'polypeptide(L)'
;MAQGSAWLGLAWPSAAWHSSAQFSVVHGSLAQLSAQHGSARSLRLVAAQLAAQHGSRYVSSSPCVACAQKICEALRKNKGLRLTIMVGRLFMWEEPDMQAALRSMKEAGCKLRIMKPQDFEYVWKNFVEQEEGEEAKSFVPWEDIQENFLYYEEKLAEILH
;
A
#
# COMPACT_ATOMS: atom_id res chain seq x y z
N MET A 1 11.52 48.08 -9.20
CA MET A 1 10.56 47.55 -8.21
C MET A 1 10.16 46.16 -8.72
N ALA A 2 10.82 45.05 -8.40
CA ALA A 2 11.65 44.67 -7.25
C ALA A 2 10.87 44.45 -5.94
N GLN A 3 11.15 43.30 -5.30
CA GLN A 3 10.48 42.67 -4.14
C GLN A 3 9.11 42.02 -4.45
N GLY A 4 8.78 40.82 -3.96
CA GLY A 4 9.69 39.83 -3.34
C GLY A 4 9.03 38.69 -2.55
N SER A 5 9.35 37.44 -2.94
CA SER A 5 9.48 36.22 -2.08
C SER A 5 8.27 35.60 -1.34
N ALA A 6 8.48 34.31 -1.00
CA ALA A 6 7.89 33.55 0.11
C ALA A 6 6.47 32.95 -0.02
N TRP A 7 6.39 31.78 -0.67
CA TRP A 7 5.65 30.63 -0.13
C TRP A 7 6.52 29.36 -0.20
N LEU A 8 7.53 29.32 0.68
CA LEU A 8 8.21 28.07 1.05
C LEU A 8 7.39 27.37 2.14
N GLY A 9 7.24 26.06 2.03
CA GLY A 9 6.87 25.21 3.16
C GLY A 9 5.38 25.10 3.50
N LEU A 10 4.63 24.33 2.70
CA LEU A 10 3.56 23.50 3.25
C LEU A 10 4.07 22.08 3.44
N ALA A 11 4.77 21.85 4.55
CA ALA A 11 5.02 20.51 5.05
C ALA A 11 3.69 19.83 5.41
N TRP A 12 3.59 18.52 5.17
CA TRP A 12 2.39 17.74 5.49
C TRP A 12 2.00 17.92 6.97
N PRO A 13 0.75 18.31 7.30
CA PRO A 13 0.36 18.52 8.70
C PRO A 13 0.55 17.26 9.56
N SER A 14 1.51 17.32 10.50
CA SER A 14 1.85 16.20 11.40
C SER A 14 0.79 15.94 12.48
N ALA A 15 -0.20 16.83 12.62
CA ALA A 15 -1.11 16.96 13.76
C ALA A 15 -2.27 15.95 13.81
N ALA A 16 -2.04 14.67 13.49
CA ALA A 16 -3.07 13.64 13.50
C ALA A 16 -2.51 12.24 13.81
N TRP A 17 -2.22 11.92 15.08
CA TRP A 17 -1.62 10.60 15.41
C TRP A 17 -1.84 10.01 16.81
N HIS A 18 -2.63 10.62 17.70
CA HIS A 18 -2.77 10.14 19.08
C HIS A 18 -3.88 9.09 19.31
N SER A 19 -3.53 8.14 20.19
CA SER A 19 -4.35 7.11 20.86
C SER A 19 -4.83 5.89 20.07
N SER A 20 -4.49 4.72 20.63
CA SER A 20 -5.10 3.37 20.59
C SER A 20 -5.59 2.75 19.26
N ALA A 21 -5.15 1.58 18.75
CA ALA A 21 -4.77 0.27 19.32
C ALA A 21 -5.91 -0.80 19.26
N GLN A 22 -6.00 -1.59 18.15
CA GLN A 22 -6.14 -3.08 18.11
C GLN A 22 -6.32 -3.65 16.67
N PHE A 23 -5.29 -4.39 16.18
CA PHE A 23 -5.43 -5.65 15.39
C PHE A 23 -6.08 -5.64 13.98
N SER A 24 -6.12 -6.73 13.19
CA SER A 24 -5.12 -7.78 12.85
C SER A 24 -5.53 -8.51 11.56
N VAL A 25 -4.62 -9.26 10.92
CA VAL A 25 -4.88 -10.00 9.66
C VAL A 25 -5.35 -11.44 9.91
N VAL A 26 -6.14 -11.97 8.97
CA VAL A 26 -6.86 -13.27 8.92
C VAL A 26 -8.32 -13.15 9.41
N HIS A 27 -9.26 -13.66 8.59
CA HIS A 27 -10.69 -13.63 8.89
C HIS A 27 -11.03 -14.51 10.09
N GLY A 28 -11.64 -13.92 11.12
CA GLY A 28 -12.13 -14.64 12.30
C GLY A 28 -11.16 -14.63 13.48
N SER A 29 -11.51 -13.89 14.53
CA SER A 29 -10.90 -13.90 15.87
C SER A 29 -9.37 -13.75 15.93
N LEU A 30 -8.92 -12.52 15.70
CA LEU A 30 -7.76 -11.97 16.40
C LEU A 30 -8.18 -10.60 16.95
N ALA A 31 -7.99 -10.33 18.25
CA ALA A 31 -8.30 -9.03 18.86
C ALA A 31 -7.39 -8.57 20.04
N GLN A 32 -6.12 -9.00 20.12
CA GLN A 32 -5.31 -8.82 21.34
C GLN A 32 -3.78 -8.84 21.11
N LEU A 33 -3.16 -7.65 20.92
CA LEU A 33 -1.71 -7.30 21.02
C LEU A 33 -1.43 -5.96 20.30
N SER A 34 -1.83 -4.82 20.87
CA SER A 34 -1.45 -3.52 20.29
C SER A 34 -1.35 -2.34 21.27
N ALA A 35 -1.53 -2.61 22.57
CA ALA A 35 -1.25 -1.66 23.61
C ALA A 35 0.27 -1.53 23.82
N GLN A 36 0.98 -0.92 22.85
CA GLN A 36 2.28 -0.24 23.01
C GLN A 36 2.78 0.37 21.67
N HIS A 37 3.41 1.54 21.77
CA HIS A 37 4.02 2.38 20.72
C HIS A 37 3.06 3.00 19.68
N GLY A 38 3.23 4.31 19.42
CA GLY A 38 2.30 5.17 18.67
C GLY A 38 2.94 5.91 17.48
N SER A 39 2.53 7.16 17.25
CA SER A 39 2.96 8.06 16.16
C SER A 39 2.77 7.52 14.73
N ALA A 40 1.54 7.08 14.44
CA ALA A 40 1.01 6.64 13.08
C ALA A 40 -1.61 7.49 11.83
N ARG A 41 -2.13 8.76 11.56
CA ARG A 41 -3.32 9.12 10.70
C ARG A 41 -2.96 9.89 9.42
N SER A 42 -1.88 9.48 8.74
CA SER A 42 -1.83 9.62 7.28
C SER A 42 -1.78 8.23 6.63
N LEU A 43 -2.42 8.08 5.47
CA LEU A 43 -2.58 6.83 4.69
C LEU A 43 -3.42 5.69 5.30
N ARG A 44 -4.10 5.85 6.45
CA ARG A 44 -4.84 4.74 7.11
C ARG A 44 -6.29 4.48 6.67
N LEU A 45 -6.94 5.34 5.87
CA LEU A 45 -8.35 5.14 5.46
C LEU A 45 -8.52 4.39 4.12
N VAL A 46 -7.76 4.77 3.08
CA VAL A 46 -7.96 4.29 1.69
C VAL A 46 -7.63 2.79 1.52
N ALA A 47 -6.93 2.17 2.46
CA ALA A 47 -6.51 0.76 2.38
C ALA A 47 -7.54 -0.26 2.94
N ALA A 48 -8.64 0.20 3.53
CA ALA A 48 -9.53 -0.66 4.34
C ALA A 48 -10.82 -1.12 3.61
N GLN A 49 -11.41 -0.25 2.79
CA GLN A 49 -12.71 -0.49 2.16
C GLN A 49 -12.57 -1.06 0.72
N LEU A 50 -13.62 -1.72 0.23
CA LEU A 50 -13.73 -2.26 -1.13
C LEU A 50 -12.63 -3.26 -1.55
N ALA A 51 -12.34 -4.22 -0.67
CA ALA A 51 -11.94 -5.54 -1.16
C ALA A 51 -13.06 -6.16 -2.02
N ALA A 52 -12.66 -6.94 -3.03
CA ALA A 52 -13.52 -7.74 -3.92
C ALA A 52 -14.40 -7.01 -4.97
N GLN A 53 -13.81 -6.79 -6.15
CA GLN A 53 -14.49 -7.11 -7.42
C GLN A 53 -13.69 -8.12 -8.27
N HIS A 54 -12.34 -8.07 -8.27
CA HIS A 54 -11.50 -8.91 -9.15
C HIS A 54 -10.31 -9.63 -8.44
N GLY A 55 -10.45 -10.01 -7.17
CA GLY A 55 -9.43 -10.78 -6.43
C GLY A 55 -8.06 -10.09 -6.27
N SER A 56 -8.01 -8.78 -6.54
CA SER A 56 -6.82 -7.94 -6.46
C SER A 56 -7.00 -6.91 -5.34
N ARG A 57 -5.96 -6.70 -4.53
CA ARG A 57 -5.92 -5.71 -3.46
C ARG A 57 -4.83 -4.67 -3.76
N TYR A 58 -5.19 -3.40 -3.73
CA TYR A 58 -4.24 -2.29 -3.86
C TYR A 58 -3.67 -1.91 -2.48
N VAL A 59 -2.37 -1.65 -2.41
CA VAL A 59 -1.67 -1.19 -1.19
C VAL A 59 -0.57 -0.19 -1.57
N SER A 60 -0.32 0.81 -0.73
CA SER A 60 0.68 1.86 -0.98
C SER A 60 2.14 1.39 -0.90
N SER A 61 2.38 0.19 -0.37
CA SER A 61 3.70 -0.44 -0.27
C SER A 61 3.55 -1.97 -0.13
N SER A 62 4.57 -2.74 -0.55
CA SER A 62 4.62 -4.19 -0.31
C SER A 62 4.58 -4.52 1.20
N PRO A 63 4.04 -5.70 1.58
CA PRO A 63 4.02 -6.13 2.99
C PRO A 63 5.44 -6.41 3.49
N CYS A 64 5.73 -6.07 4.75
CA CYS A 64 6.96 -6.48 5.41
C CYS A 64 7.01 -8.01 5.65
N VAL A 65 8.19 -8.55 5.96
CA VAL A 65 8.45 -10.00 6.16
C VAL A 65 7.39 -10.71 7.03
N ALA A 66 7.07 -10.17 8.21
CA ALA A 66 6.08 -10.79 9.11
C ALA A 66 4.63 -10.77 8.57
N CYS A 67 4.30 -9.84 7.68
CA CYS A 67 3.02 -9.80 6.97
C CYS A 67 3.02 -10.72 5.76
N ALA A 68 4.12 -10.77 5.00
CA ALA A 68 4.34 -11.70 3.90
C ALA A 68 4.22 -13.15 4.36
N GLN A 69 4.88 -13.53 5.46
CA GLN A 69 4.77 -14.87 6.08
C GLN A 69 3.32 -15.27 6.38
N LYS A 70 2.53 -14.38 7.00
CA LYS A 70 1.10 -14.61 7.30
C LYS A 70 0.25 -14.79 6.03
N ILE A 71 0.57 -14.07 4.96
CA ILE A 71 -0.07 -14.24 3.64
C ILE A 71 0.31 -15.60 3.03
N CYS A 72 1.58 -15.98 3.07
CA CYS A 72 2.06 -17.29 2.62
C CYS A 72 1.38 -18.45 3.37
N GLU A 73 1.23 -18.33 4.70
CA GLU A 73 0.48 -19.30 5.50
C GLU A 73 -0.97 -19.41 5.06
N ALA A 74 -1.68 -18.29 4.90
CA ALA A 74 -3.09 -18.28 4.51
C ALA A 74 -3.31 -18.94 3.13
N LEU A 75 -2.42 -18.67 2.16
CA LEU A 75 -2.44 -19.27 0.83
C LEU A 75 -2.11 -20.77 0.87
N ARG A 76 -1.09 -21.18 1.63
CA ARG A 76 -0.73 -22.61 1.80
C ARG A 76 -1.85 -23.40 2.50
N LYS A 77 -2.55 -22.79 3.46
CA LYS A 77 -3.71 -23.36 4.17
C LYS A 77 -4.96 -23.44 3.29
N ASN A 78 -5.16 -22.50 2.36
CA ASN A 78 -6.29 -22.49 1.43
C ASN A 78 -5.82 -22.46 -0.04
N LYS A 79 -5.59 -23.65 -0.61
CA LYS A 79 -5.15 -23.83 -2.01
C LYS A 79 -6.13 -23.31 -3.08
N GLY A 80 -7.36 -22.96 -2.71
CA GLY A 80 -8.32 -22.31 -3.61
C GLY A 80 -8.20 -20.78 -3.65
N LEU A 81 -7.51 -20.17 -2.68
CA LEU A 81 -7.36 -18.73 -2.57
C LEU A 81 -6.36 -18.21 -3.61
N ARG A 82 -6.87 -17.46 -4.59
CA ARG A 82 -6.06 -16.68 -5.53
C ARG A 82 -5.99 -15.23 -5.04
N LEU A 83 -4.78 -14.75 -4.76
CA LEU A 83 -4.54 -13.39 -4.27
C LEU A 83 -3.59 -12.64 -5.21
N THR A 84 -4.07 -11.53 -5.77
CA THR A 84 -3.20 -10.53 -6.41
C THR A 84 -3.05 -9.34 -5.47
N ILE A 85 -1.83 -8.83 -5.31
CA ILE A 85 -1.54 -7.59 -4.60
C ILE A 85 -0.87 -6.63 -5.57
N MET A 86 -1.53 -5.50 -5.81
CA MET A 86 -1.02 -4.36 -6.56
C MET A 86 -0.34 -3.44 -5.54
N VAL A 87 0.99 -3.29 -5.63
CA VAL A 87 1.77 -2.49 -4.66
C VAL A 87 2.23 -1.18 -5.30
N GLY A 88 2.06 -0.06 -4.61
CA GLY A 88 2.52 1.24 -5.11
C GLY A 88 4.03 1.42 -5.06
N ARG A 89 4.71 0.76 -4.10
CA ARG A 89 6.16 0.81 -3.86
C ARG A 89 6.63 -0.50 -3.21
N LEU A 90 7.93 -0.77 -3.21
CA LEU A 90 8.51 -1.88 -2.46
C LEU A 90 9.11 -1.39 -1.13
N PHE A 91 8.64 -1.97 -0.01
CA PHE A 91 9.18 -1.75 1.33
C PHE A 91 10.50 -2.51 1.51
N MET A 92 11.57 -1.84 1.96
CA MET A 92 12.86 -2.44 2.35
C MET A 92 13.39 -3.50 1.38
N TRP A 93 13.25 -3.26 0.07
CA TRP A 93 13.46 -4.28 -0.98
C TRP A 93 14.94 -4.68 -1.17
N GLU A 94 15.85 -3.86 -0.67
CA GLU A 94 17.29 -4.10 -0.62
C GLU A 94 17.66 -5.18 0.42
N GLU A 95 16.82 -5.38 1.44
CA GLU A 95 17.09 -6.33 2.54
C GLU A 95 16.90 -7.79 2.10
N PRO A 96 17.88 -8.69 2.30
CA PRO A 96 17.81 -10.07 1.82
C PRO A 96 16.61 -10.89 2.36
N ASP A 97 16.17 -10.62 3.59
CA ASP A 97 15.03 -11.31 4.20
C ASP A 97 13.70 -10.86 3.61
N MET A 98 13.57 -9.57 3.27
CA MET A 98 12.45 -8.99 2.54
C MET A 98 12.36 -9.57 1.13
N GLN A 99 13.48 -9.67 0.42
CA GLN A 99 13.50 -10.34 -0.89
C GLN A 99 13.09 -11.82 -0.79
N ALA A 100 13.60 -12.56 0.19
CA ALA A 100 13.23 -13.95 0.43
C ALA A 100 11.72 -14.09 0.78
N ALA A 101 11.15 -13.13 1.50
CA ALA A 101 9.73 -13.10 1.81
C ALA A 101 8.85 -12.78 0.58
N LEU A 102 9.28 -11.88 -0.32
CA LEU A 102 8.58 -11.62 -1.58
C LEU A 102 8.62 -12.83 -2.52
N ARG A 103 9.77 -13.53 -2.62
CA ARG A 103 9.87 -14.83 -3.32
C ARG A 103 8.96 -15.89 -2.70
N SER A 104 8.94 -16.01 -1.37
CA SER A 104 8.04 -16.91 -0.64
C SER A 104 6.55 -16.64 -0.95
N MET A 105 6.17 -15.38 -1.21
CA MET A 105 4.81 -15.02 -1.62
C MET A 105 4.48 -15.48 -3.05
N LYS A 106 5.42 -15.30 -4.01
CA LYS A 106 5.31 -15.84 -5.38
C LYS A 106 5.11 -17.36 -5.35
N GLU A 107 5.95 -18.07 -4.60
CA GLU A 107 5.88 -19.53 -4.40
C GLU A 107 4.57 -19.98 -3.75
N ALA A 108 4.04 -19.21 -2.80
CA ALA A 108 2.74 -19.48 -2.19
C ALA A 108 1.54 -19.17 -3.13
N GLY A 109 1.78 -18.73 -4.37
CA GLY A 109 0.73 -18.44 -5.34
C GLY A 109 0.17 -17.02 -5.29
N CYS A 110 0.80 -16.11 -4.54
CA CYS A 110 0.46 -14.69 -4.57
C CYS A 110 1.02 -14.03 -5.82
N LYS A 111 0.19 -13.28 -6.55
CA LYS A 111 0.65 -12.41 -7.65
C LYS A 111 0.99 -11.03 -7.10
N LEU A 112 2.28 -10.73 -6.98
CA LEU A 112 2.77 -9.37 -6.76
C LEU A 112 2.88 -8.63 -8.11
N ARG A 113 2.48 -7.36 -8.15
CA ARG A 113 2.59 -6.47 -9.33
C ARG A 113 2.76 -5.03 -8.85
N ILE A 114 3.51 -4.19 -9.56
CA ILE A 114 3.51 -2.75 -9.25
C ILE A 114 2.25 -2.10 -9.82
N MET A 115 1.75 -1.08 -9.12
CA MET A 115 0.69 -0.21 -9.62
C MET A 115 1.23 0.72 -10.71
N LYS A 116 0.58 0.69 -11.88
CA LYS A 116 0.79 1.65 -12.97
C LYS A 116 0.11 2.99 -12.64
N PRO A 117 0.44 4.10 -13.34
CA PRO A 117 -0.28 5.36 -13.20
C PRO A 117 -1.82 5.22 -13.29
N GLN A 118 -2.31 4.34 -14.17
CA GLN A 118 -3.75 4.05 -14.32
C GLN A 118 -4.35 3.27 -13.13
N ASP A 119 -3.56 2.46 -12.41
CA ASP A 119 -4.02 1.79 -11.19
C ASP A 119 -4.20 2.82 -10.05
N PHE A 120 -3.39 3.88 -10.01
CA PHE A 120 -3.58 5.00 -9.07
C PHE A 120 -4.81 5.85 -9.43
N GLU A 121 -5.05 6.12 -10.71
CA GLU A 121 -6.28 6.78 -11.19
C GLU A 121 -7.54 5.96 -10.83
N TYR A 122 -7.48 4.64 -11.00
CA TYR A 122 -8.55 3.73 -10.57
C TYR A 122 -8.75 3.78 -9.05
N VAL A 123 -7.67 3.72 -8.27
CA VAL A 123 -7.71 3.82 -6.80
C VAL A 123 -8.32 5.16 -6.35
N TRP A 124 -7.97 6.27 -6.99
CA TRP A 124 -8.57 7.58 -6.74
C TRP A 124 -10.08 7.54 -6.98
N LYS A 125 -10.51 7.13 -8.18
CA LYS A 125 -11.91 7.13 -8.60
C LYS A 125 -12.84 6.18 -7.82
N ASN A 126 -12.29 5.16 -7.15
CA ASN A 126 -13.08 4.13 -6.45
C ASN A 126 -12.93 4.14 -4.93
N PHE A 127 -11.82 4.64 -4.38
CA PHE A 127 -11.47 4.49 -2.96
C PHE A 127 -11.09 5.81 -2.25
N VAL A 128 -11.03 6.94 -2.96
CA VAL A 128 -10.83 8.27 -2.36
C VAL A 128 -12.17 9.01 -2.32
N GLU A 129 -12.62 9.29 -1.10
CA GLU A 129 -13.81 10.08 -0.79
C GLU A 129 -13.71 11.47 -1.43
N GLN A 130 -14.81 11.91 -2.07
CA GLN A 130 -14.93 13.22 -2.70
C GLN A 130 -15.75 14.13 -1.78
N GLU A 131 -15.43 15.42 -1.74
CA GLU A 131 -16.09 16.37 -0.85
C GLU A 131 -17.55 16.62 -1.28
N GLU A 132 -18.50 16.41 -0.35
CA GLU A 132 -19.93 16.50 -0.64
C GLU A 132 -20.33 17.96 -0.95
N GLY A 133 -20.93 18.16 -2.13
CA GLY A 133 -21.33 19.49 -2.62
C GLY A 133 -20.30 20.17 -3.54
N GLU A 134 -19.11 19.59 -3.73
CA GLU A 134 -18.15 20.03 -4.75
C GLU A 134 -18.20 19.16 -6.02
N GLU A 135 -17.64 19.65 -7.12
CA GLU A 135 -17.42 18.83 -8.31
C GLU A 135 -16.34 17.77 -8.05
N ALA A 136 -16.57 16.53 -8.50
CA ALA A 136 -15.68 15.40 -8.25
C ALA A 136 -14.27 15.68 -8.81
N LYS A 137 -13.28 15.70 -7.92
CA LYS A 137 -11.91 16.13 -8.23
C LYS A 137 -11.23 15.09 -9.11
N SER A 138 -10.71 15.52 -10.25
CA SER A 138 -9.97 14.64 -11.16
C SER A 138 -8.64 14.19 -10.53
N PHE A 139 -8.22 12.96 -10.83
CA PHE A 139 -6.90 12.48 -10.41
C PHE A 139 -5.80 13.32 -11.09
N VAL A 140 -4.90 13.88 -10.28
CA VAL A 140 -3.69 14.57 -10.76
C VAL A 140 -2.50 13.64 -10.50
N PRO A 141 -1.85 13.10 -11.55
CA PRO A 141 -0.62 12.34 -11.36
C PRO A 141 0.50 13.24 -10.84
N TRP A 142 1.37 12.70 -9.98
CA TRP A 142 2.62 13.37 -9.60
C TRP A 142 3.69 13.20 -10.68
N GLU A 143 4.69 14.08 -10.69
CA GLU A 143 5.71 14.21 -11.73
C GLU A 143 6.38 12.86 -12.08
N ASP A 144 7.06 12.23 -11.12
CA ASP A 144 7.81 10.98 -11.33
C ASP A 144 6.94 9.69 -11.32
N ILE A 145 5.63 9.75 -11.59
CA ILE A 145 4.73 8.58 -11.40
C ILE A 145 5.07 7.40 -12.32
N GLN A 146 5.55 7.68 -13.53
CA GLN A 146 5.90 6.67 -14.52
C GLN A 146 7.27 6.06 -14.23
N GLU A 147 8.20 6.89 -13.79
CA GLU A 147 9.57 6.58 -13.39
C GLU A 147 9.57 5.69 -12.15
N ASN A 148 8.75 6.03 -11.14
CA ASN A 148 8.52 5.20 -9.96
C ASN A 148 7.92 3.83 -10.34
N PHE A 149 6.94 3.78 -11.24
CA PHE A 149 6.38 2.50 -11.72
C PHE A 149 7.47 1.63 -12.38
N LEU A 150 8.23 2.20 -13.33
CA LEU A 150 9.28 1.48 -14.05
C LEU A 150 10.37 0.97 -13.09
N TYR A 151 10.85 1.83 -12.18
CA TYR A 151 11.86 1.48 -11.18
C TYR A 151 11.42 0.32 -10.28
N TYR A 152 10.23 0.39 -9.69
CA TYR A 152 9.76 -0.69 -8.82
C TYR A 152 9.39 -1.95 -9.60
N GLU A 153 8.97 -1.88 -10.88
CA GLU A 153 8.64 -3.07 -11.68
C GLU A 153 9.93 -3.79 -12.09
N GLU A 154 11.00 -3.05 -12.42
CA GLU A 154 12.37 -3.60 -12.59
C GLU A 154 12.84 -4.28 -11.30
N LYS A 155 12.77 -3.61 -10.13
CA LYS A 155 13.20 -4.20 -8.85
C LYS A 155 12.32 -5.36 -8.40
N LEU A 156 11.02 -5.36 -8.70
CA LEU A 156 10.17 -6.51 -8.44
C LEU A 156 10.52 -7.69 -9.35
N ALA A 157 10.86 -7.44 -10.62
CA ALA A 157 11.35 -8.47 -11.53
C ALA A 157 12.68 -9.07 -11.03
N GLU A 158 13.70 -8.23 -10.73
CA GLU A 158 14.99 -8.66 -10.17
C GLU A 158 14.83 -9.58 -8.94
N ILE A 159 13.97 -9.19 -7.99
CA ILE A 159 13.74 -9.97 -6.75
C ILE A 159 13.02 -11.30 -7.03
N LEU A 160 12.12 -11.32 -8.02
CA LEU A 160 11.23 -12.44 -8.31
C LEU A 160 11.68 -13.32 -9.48
N HIS A 161 12.84 -13.10 -10.11
CA HIS A 161 13.29 -13.93 -11.24
C HIS A 161 13.46 -15.42 -10.84
#